data_AF-A0ABD0JTM8-F1
#
_entry.id   AF-A0ABD0JTM8-F1
#
_cell.length_a   1.000
_cell.length_b   1.000
_cell.length_c   1.000
_cell.angle_alpha   90.00
_cell.angle_beta   90.00
_cell.angle_gamma   90.00
#
_symmetry.space_group_name_H-M   'P 1'
#
loop_
_entity.id
_entity.type
_entity.pdbx_description
1 polymer ?
#
loop_
_entity_poly.entity_id
_entity_poly.type
_entity_poly.pdbx_seq_one_letter_code
_entity_poly.pdbx_strand_id
1 'polypeptide(L)'
;LDEAKRWRSQDRDTINKLNQQVSDLEAEIRMLRRSNDSLDTERQRDKQTIARLNEELEKLRIDLSNETIQRLDAENRAQTLAEELEFLKSELKELAALAYRDTTAENREFWKNELSQAIRDIQNEYDSKMDTIRGEMETFYNLKVQEFRTGATKQNMEVTHAREETKKVHKMLNDCKIRMADLEARNALLEKQYQDALREMEQKEHEHTLEINQLKEEMNKLRAEMEAMLVELQTLMDAKLSLELEIAAYRKLLESEESRVGLRSVVEQTLGVRSSGSARLADLITTQSEYEGGESQMSMKMMRGEVSAKTTYQRTANGPVAIAETHPEGKFIVLENNPSSGVRKDVNLMNWSLQRVLDNKRKIVYKFPPNAVIKNGKTLK
;
A
#
# COMPACT_ATOMS: atom_id res chain seq x y z
N LEU A 1 -49.76 -32.11 -0.45
CA LEU A 1 -48.66 -31.73 0.48
C LEU A 1 -47.55 -32.77 0.51
N ASP A 2 -47.87 -34.07 0.43
CA ASP A 2 -46.88 -35.16 0.48
C ASP A 2 -46.06 -35.34 -0.80
N GLU A 3 -46.62 -35.09 -1.97
CA GLU A 3 -45.85 -35.08 -3.23
C GLU A 3 -44.77 -34.00 -3.23
N ALA A 4 -45.08 -32.79 -2.77
CA ALA A 4 -44.11 -31.71 -2.61
C ALA A 4 -43.03 -32.02 -1.54
N LYS A 5 -43.31 -32.90 -0.57
CA LYS A 5 -42.28 -33.41 0.36
C LYS A 5 -41.42 -34.48 -0.30
N ARG A 6 -41.99 -35.36 -1.13
CA ARG A 6 -41.26 -36.37 -1.92
C ARG A 6 -40.33 -35.72 -2.94
N TRP A 7 -40.79 -34.75 -3.71
CA TRP A 7 -39.95 -33.98 -4.64
C TRP A 7 -38.80 -33.28 -3.93
N ARG A 8 -39.06 -32.61 -2.80
CA ARG A 8 -37.99 -32.00 -2.00
C ARG A 8 -36.99 -33.01 -1.42
N SER A 9 -37.44 -34.20 -1.04
CA SER A 9 -36.54 -35.27 -0.58
C SER A 9 -35.68 -35.77 -1.73
N GLN A 10 -36.28 -35.98 -2.91
CA GLN A 10 -35.58 -36.42 -4.11
C GLN A 10 -34.56 -35.38 -4.58
N ASP A 11 -34.91 -34.09 -4.56
CA ASP A 11 -34.00 -32.98 -4.86
C ASP A 11 -32.86 -32.89 -3.83
N ARG A 12 -33.15 -33.14 -2.55
CA ARG A 12 -32.11 -33.19 -1.51
C ARG A 12 -31.14 -34.34 -1.73
N ASP A 13 -31.64 -35.51 -2.13
CA ASP A 13 -30.82 -36.68 -2.41
C ASP A 13 -29.98 -36.51 -3.69
N THR A 14 -30.52 -35.86 -4.73
CA THR A 14 -29.75 -35.52 -5.93
C THR A 14 -28.69 -34.47 -5.64
N ILE A 15 -29.01 -33.42 -4.87
CA ILE A 15 -28.04 -32.41 -4.41
C ILE A 15 -26.92 -33.07 -3.59
N ASN A 16 -27.25 -33.99 -2.68
CA ASN A 16 -26.25 -34.71 -1.90
C ASN A 16 -25.33 -35.57 -2.77
N LYS A 17 -25.88 -36.28 -3.77
CA LYS A 17 -25.09 -37.06 -4.73
C LYS A 17 -24.18 -36.17 -5.58
N LEU A 18 -24.69 -35.04 -6.07
CA LEU A 18 -23.90 -34.08 -6.84
C LEU A 18 -22.80 -33.45 -5.97
N ASN A 19 -23.09 -33.11 -4.71
CA ASN A 19 -22.08 -32.59 -3.78
C ASN A 19 -20.98 -33.62 -3.49
N GLN A 20 -21.33 -34.90 -3.34
CA GLN A 20 -20.33 -35.97 -3.18
C GLN A 20 -19.46 -36.09 -4.43
N GLN A 21 -20.07 -36.10 -5.63
CA GLN A 21 -19.33 -36.15 -6.90
C GLN A 21 -18.40 -34.95 -7.08
N VAL A 22 -18.84 -33.74 -6.71
CA VAL A 22 -18.01 -32.53 -6.74
C VAL A 22 -16.84 -32.68 -5.76
N SER A 23 -17.08 -33.17 -4.55
CA SER A 23 -16.00 -33.41 -3.57
C SER A 23 -14.98 -34.44 -4.05
N ASP A 24 -15.43 -35.52 -4.69
CA ASP A 24 -14.55 -36.58 -5.21
C ASP A 24 -13.70 -36.05 -6.39
N LEU A 25 -14.32 -35.32 -7.31
CA LEU A 25 -13.62 -34.66 -8.43
C LEU A 25 -12.64 -33.59 -7.94
N GLU A 26 -12.98 -32.82 -6.91
CA GLU A 26 -12.06 -31.87 -6.29
C GLU A 26 -10.85 -32.57 -5.66
N ALA A 27 -11.06 -33.71 -4.99
CA ALA A 27 -9.98 -34.50 -4.42
C ALA A 27 -9.07 -35.07 -5.51
N GLU A 28 -9.64 -35.59 -6.60
CA GLU A 28 -8.90 -36.08 -7.76
C GLU A 28 -8.08 -34.97 -8.42
N ILE A 29 -8.66 -33.79 -8.66
CA ILE A 29 -7.95 -32.63 -9.19
C ILE A 29 -6.78 -32.24 -8.28
N ARG A 30 -6.97 -32.25 -6.96
CA ARG A 30 -5.88 -31.96 -6.01
C ARG A 30 -4.77 -33.00 -6.08
N MET A 31 -5.10 -34.29 -6.21
CA MET A 31 -4.10 -35.36 -6.37
C MET A 31 -3.34 -35.24 -7.69
N LEU A 32 -4.05 -35.02 -8.81
CA LEU A 32 -3.43 -34.83 -10.12
C LEU A 32 -2.53 -33.59 -10.16
N ARG A 33 -2.92 -32.49 -9.52
CA ARG A 33 -2.07 -31.30 -9.38
C ARG A 33 -0.78 -31.61 -8.62
N ARG A 34 -0.87 -32.29 -7.47
CA ARG A 34 0.32 -32.71 -6.71
C ARG A 34 1.23 -33.65 -7.50
N SER A 35 0.64 -34.59 -8.25
CA SER A 35 1.41 -35.49 -9.12
C SER A 35 2.10 -34.71 -10.24
N ASN A 36 1.41 -33.73 -10.84
CA ASN A 36 1.99 -32.89 -11.89
C ASN A 36 3.12 -32.03 -11.34
N ASP A 37 2.95 -31.42 -10.16
CA ASP A 37 4.01 -30.65 -9.49
C ASP A 37 5.23 -31.54 -9.20
N SER A 38 5.02 -32.77 -8.72
CA SER A 38 6.10 -33.73 -8.50
C SER A 38 6.85 -34.06 -9.79
N LEU A 39 6.13 -34.38 -10.87
CA LEU A 39 6.72 -34.67 -12.18
C LEU A 39 7.45 -33.45 -12.75
N ASP A 40 6.94 -32.24 -12.54
CA ASP A 40 7.62 -31.01 -12.96
C ASP A 40 8.92 -30.80 -12.19
N THR A 41 8.96 -31.11 -10.88
CA THR A 41 10.22 -31.05 -10.12
C THR A 41 11.23 -32.09 -10.58
N GLU A 42 10.80 -33.31 -10.90
CA GLU A 42 11.67 -34.37 -11.40
C GLU A 42 12.21 -34.03 -12.79
N ARG A 43 11.34 -33.59 -13.71
CA ARG A 43 11.72 -33.08 -15.02
C ARG A 43 12.74 -31.95 -14.92
N GLN A 44 12.61 -31.06 -13.93
CA GLN A 44 13.56 -29.97 -13.74
C GLN A 44 14.93 -30.48 -13.22
N ARG A 45 14.95 -31.48 -12.33
CA ARG A 45 16.19 -32.14 -11.90
C ARG A 45 16.89 -32.87 -13.04
N ASP A 46 16.13 -33.57 -13.88
CA ASP A 46 16.67 -34.28 -15.04
C ASP A 46 17.27 -33.30 -16.04
N LYS A 47 16.58 -32.19 -16.32
CA LYS A 47 17.11 -31.11 -17.17
C LYS A 47 18.42 -30.54 -16.64
N GLN A 48 18.52 -30.30 -15.32
CA GLN A 48 19.76 -29.82 -14.70
C GLN A 48 20.88 -30.85 -14.82
N THR A 49 20.57 -32.13 -14.63
CA THR A 49 21.53 -33.23 -14.74
C THR A 49 22.03 -33.38 -16.18
N ILE A 50 21.14 -33.32 -17.16
CA ILE A 50 21.48 -33.35 -18.60
C ILE A 50 22.36 -32.16 -18.97
N ALA A 51 22.02 -30.95 -18.51
CA ALA A 51 22.83 -29.76 -18.76
C ALA A 51 24.26 -29.91 -18.20
N ARG A 52 24.38 -30.41 -16.96
CA ARG A 52 25.67 -30.68 -16.33
C ARG A 52 26.48 -31.74 -17.09
N LEU A 53 25.85 -32.85 -17.47
CA LEU A 53 26.52 -33.91 -18.23
C LEU A 53 26.99 -33.42 -19.61
N ASN A 54 26.21 -32.57 -20.27
CA ASN A 54 26.62 -31.97 -21.55
C ASN A 54 27.82 -31.02 -21.38
N GLU A 55 27.87 -30.22 -20.30
CA GLU A 55 29.04 -29.39 -20.00
C GLU A 55 30.28 -30.24 -19.69
N GLU A 56 30.13 -31.32 -18.92
CA GLU A 56 31.23 -32.25 -18.61
C GLU A 56 31.73 -32.97 -19.89
N LEU A 57 30.82 -33.37 -20.77
CA LEU A 57 31.15 -33.98 -22.06
C LEU A 57 31.90 -33.01 -22.97
N GLU A 58 31.47 -31.75 -23.04
CA GLU A 58 32.14 -30.73 -23.85
C GLU A 58 33.55 -30.43 -23.33
N LYS A 59 33.72 -30.35 -22.01
CA LYS A 59 35.06 -30.23 -21.39
C LYS A 59 35.95 -31.42 -21.77
N LEU A 60 35.46 -32.64 -21.62
CA LEU A 60 36.19 -33.84 -22.00
C LEU A 60 36.57 -33.88 -23.49
N ARG A 61 35.72 -33.35 -24.37
CA ARG A 61 36.05 -33.22 -25.81
C ARG A 61 37.18 -32.23 -26.05
N ILE A 62 37.14 -31.09 -25.37
CA ILE A 62 38.20 -30.08 -25.46
C ILE A 62 39.51 -30.65 -24.93
N ASP A 63 39.47 -31.34 -23.77
CA ASP A 63 40.64 -31.97 -23.17
C ASP A 63 41.23 -33.05 -24.08
N LEU A 64 40.38 -33.91 -24.68
CA LEU A 64 40.82 -34.90 -25.65
C LEU A 64 41.47 -34.27 -26.89
N SER A 65 40.90 -33.17 -27.40
CA SER A 65 41.49 -32.43 -28.53
C SER A 65 42.85 -31.85 -28.15
N ASN A 66 42.97 -31.26 -26.96
CA ASN A 66 44.23 -30.70 -26.46
C ASN A 66 45.29 -31.80 -26.28
N GLU A 67 44.92 -32.94 -25.70
CA GLU A 67 45.82 -34.09 -25.54
C GLU A 67 46.26 -34.65 -26.89
N THR A 68 45.35 -34.69 -27.87
CA THR A 68 45.67 -35.14 -29.23
C THR A 68 46.68 -34.20 -29.90
N ILE A 69 46.53 -32.89 -29.72
CA ILE A 69 47.50 -31.89 -30.21
C ILE A 69 48.85 -32.06 -29.53
N GLN A 70 48.88 -32.23 -28.20
CA GLN A 70 50.12 -32.45 -27.45
C GLN A 70 50.82 -33.74 -27.88
N ARG A 71 50.07 -34.82 -28.11
CA ARG A 71 50.62 -36.08 -28.61
C ARG A 71 51.23 -35.92 -30.00
N LEU A 72 50.53 -35.25 -30.92
CA LEU A 72 51.05 -34.97 -32.27
C LEU A 72 52.30 -34.09 -32.25
N ASP A 73 52.34 -33.07 -31.39
CA ASP A 73 53.51 -32.20 -31.23
C ASP A 73 54.70 -32.98 -30.67
N ALA A 74 54.47 -33.87 -29.69
CA ALA A 74 55.50 -34.77 -29.17
C ALA A 74 55.99 -35.78 -30.22
N GLU A 75 55.09 -36.34 -31.04
CA GLU A 75 55.42 -37.26 -32.13
C GLU A 75 56.25 -36.57 -33.22
N ASN A 76 55.88 -35.35 -33.60
CA ASN A 76 56.65 -34.52 -34.52
C ASN A 76 58.05 -34.21 -33.97
N ARG A 77 58.16 -33.78 -32.70
CA ARG A 77 59.48 -33.55 -32.07
C ARG A 77 60.34 -34.82 -32.05
N ALA A 78 59.74 -35.97 -31.72
CA ALA A 78 60.43 -37.24 -31.71
C ALA A 78 60.92 -37.62 -33.11
N GLN A 79 60.12 -37.39 -34.15
CA GLN A 79 60.51 -37.61 -35.54
C GLN A 79 61.66 -36.68 -35.95
N THR A 80 61.56 -35.37 -35.68
CA THR A 80 62.63 -34.41 -35.98
C THR A 80 63.95 -34.81 -35.30
N LEU A 81 63.91 -35.17 -34.02
CA LEU A 81 65.10 -35.64 -33.29
C LEU A 81 65.65 -36.97 -33.87
N ALA A 82 64.79 -37.86 -34.34
CA ALA A 82 65.24 -39.10 -34.99
C ALA A 82 65.93 -38.83 -36.33
N GLU A 83 65.40 -37.91 -37.13
CA GLU A 83 66.00 -37.46 -38.39
C GLU A 83 67.35 -36.76 -38.15
N GLU A 84 67.43 -35.87 -37.14
CA GLU A 84 68.68 -35.23 -36.71
C GLU A 84 69.72 -36.26 -36.25
N LEU A 85 69.32 -37.26 -35.46
CA LEU A 85 70.22 -38.33 -35.03
C LEU A 85 70.75 -39.17 -36.20
N GLU A 86 69.91 -39.49 -37.18
CA GLU A 86 70.35 -40.23 -38.35
C GLU A 86 71.27 -39.40 -39.24
N PHE A 87 70.98 -38.10 -39.40
CA PHE A 87 71.85 -37.14 -40.07
C PHE A 87 73.23 -37.08 -39.40
N LEU A 88 73.29 -36.85 -38.08
CA LEU A 88 74.54 -36.81 -37.31
C LEU A 88 75.33 -38.12 -37.39
N LYS A 89 74.66 -39.27 -37.40
CA LYS A 89 75.33 -40.58 -37.61
C LYS A 89 75.93 -40.69 -38.99
N SER A 90 75.24 -40.20 -40.02
CA SER A 90 75.74 -40.21 -41.40
C SER A 90 76.96 -39.31 -41.55
N GLU A 91 76.91 -38.11 -40.98
CA GLU A 91 78.00 -37.14 -40.95
C GLU A 91 79.21 -37.67 -40.18
N LEU A 92 79.00 -38.33 -39.03
CA LEU A 92 80.07 -39.00 -38.29
C LEU A 92 80.74 -40.12 -39.09
N LYS A 93 79.99 -40.90 -39.87
CA LYS A 93 80.56 -41.93 -40.75
C LYS A 93 81.39 -41.30 -41.88
N GLU A 94 80.91 -40.20 -42.45
CA GLU A 94 81.60 -39.48 -43.51
C GLU A 94 82.88 -38.80 -42.99
N LEU A 95 82.82 -38.16 -41.82
CA LEU A 95 83.97 -37.61 -41.10
C LEU A 95 84.97 -38.71 -40.70
N ALA A 96 84.50 -39.87 -40.24
CA ALA A 96 85.38 -41.00 -39.94
C ALA A 96 86.09 -41.55 -41.20
N ALA A 97 85.40 -41.55 -42.35
CA ALA A 97 85.99 -41.92 -43.63
C ALA A 97 87.00 -40.87 -44.14
N LEU A 98 86.73 -39.57 -43.93
CA LEU A 98 87.68 -38.50 -44.21
C LEU A 98 88.91 -38.55 -43.30
N ALA A 99 88.73 -38.80 -42.00
CA ALA A 99 89.82 -38.92 -41.03
C ALA A 99 90.78 -40.08 -41.35
N TYR A 100 90.26 -41.17 -41.95
CA TYR A 100 91.09 -42.29 -42.44
C TYR A 100 91.90 -41.94 -43.69
N ARG A 101 91.52 -40.88 -44.41
CA ARG A 101 92.15 -40.47 -45.67
C ARG A 101 93.28 -39.46 -45.50
N ASP A 102 93.57 -39.03 -44.27
CA ASP A 102 94.20 -37.73 -44.06
C ASP A 102 95.34 -37.72 -43.04
N THR A 103 96.59 -37.69 -43.53
CA THR A 103 97.80 -37.61 -42.70
C THR A 103 98.83 -36.59 -43.22
N THR A 104 98.40 -35.50 -43.86
CA THR A 104 99.29 -34.37 -44.22
C THR A 104 99.26 -33.27 -43.17
N ALA A 105 100.36 -32.53 -43.04
CA ALA A 105 100.52 -31.52 -41.98
C ALA A 105 99.58 -30.30 -42.14
N GLU A 106 99.25 -29.90 -43.37
CA GLU A 106 98.36 -28.77 -43.67
C GLU A 106 96.90 -29.03 -43.25
N ASN A 107 96.39 -30.26 -43.42
CA ASN A 107 95.03 -30.60 -43.00
C ASN A 107 94.86 -30.63 -41.47
N ARG A 108 95.91 -30.99 -40.72
CA ARG A 108 95.89 -30.86 -39.25
C ARG A 108 95.74 -29.42 -38.79
N GLU A 109 96.32 -28.46 -39.51
CA GLU A 109 96.24 -27.04 -39.16
C GLU A 109 94.87 -26.44 -39.52
N PHE A 110 94.30 -26.84 -40.67
CA PHE A 110 92.93 -26.50 -41.06
C PHE A 110 91.90 -26.96 -40.01
N TRP A 111 91.90 -28.25 -39.64
CA TRP A 111 90.97 -28.80 -38.66
C TRP A 111 91.17 -28.23 -37.25
N LYS A 112 92.40 -27.87 -36.88
CA LYS A 112 92.67 -27.17 -35.62
C LYS A 112 92.00 -25.79 -35.60
N ASN A 113 92.06 -25.05 -36.71
CA ASN A 113 91.41 -23.74 -36.82
C ASN A 113 89.88 -23.88 -36.83
N GLU A 114 89.34 -24.86 -37.56
CA GLU A 114 87.90 -25.13 -37.64
C GLU A 114 87.32 -25.56 -36.29
N LEU A 115 88.00 -26.48 -35.59
CA LEU A 115 87.62 -26.87 -34.23
C LEU A 115 87.69 -25.69 -33.26
N SER A 116 88.72 -24.84 -33.39
CA SER A 116 88.83 -23.62 -32.59
C SER A 116 87.71 -22.63 -32.89
N GLN A 117 87.23 -22.57 -34.13
CA GLN A 117 86.10 -21.75 -34.54
C GLN A 117 84.78 -22.31 -33.99
N ALA A 118 84.53 -23.60 -34.15
CA ALA A 118 83.35 -24.27 -33.59
C ALA A 118 83.27 -24.11 -32.06
N ILE A 119 84.40 -24.20 -31.36
CA ILE A 119 84.46 -23.95 -29.91
C ILE A 119 84.07 -22.50 -29.59
N ARG A 120 84.55 -21.51 -30.35
CA ARG A 120 84.17 -20.10 -30.17
C ARG A 120 82.68 -19.89 -30.44
N ASP A 121 82.14 -20.51 -31.48
CA ASP A 121 80.73 -20.37 -31.84
C ASP A 121 79.82 -21.00 -30.78
N ILE A 122 80.19 -22.17 -30.25
CA ILE A 122 79.50 -22.80 -29.12
C ILE A 122 79.55 -21.89 -27.89
N GLN A 123 80.71 -21.32 -27.56
CA GLN A 123 80.84 -20.38 -26.44
C GLN A 123 79.94 -19.15 -26.62
N ASN A 124 79.93 -18.54 -27.81
CA ASN A 124 79.07 -17.40 -28.11
C ASN A 124 77.57 -17.75 -28.02
N GLU A 125 77.17 -18.95 -28.44
CA GLU A 125 75.78 -19.40 -28.39
C GLU A 125 75.34 -19.64 -26.92
N TYR A 126 76.22 -20.21 -26.09
CA TYR A 126 75.98 -20.32 -24.66
C TYR A 126 75.93 -18.96 -23.96
N ASP A 127 76.82 -18.03 -24.30
CA ASP A 127 76.82 -16.68 -23.73
C ASP A 127 75.53 -15.93 -24.10
N SER A 128 75.09 -16.02 -25.36
CA SER A 128 73.82 -15.46 -25.84
C SER A 128 72.60 -16.05 -25.11
N LYS A 129 72.60 -17.38 -24.91
CA LYS A 129 71.55 -18.06 -24.13
C LYS A 129 71.56 -17.60 -22.67
N MET A 130 72.73 -17.49 -22.05
CA MET A 130 72.85 -17.01 -20.67
C MET A 130 72.38 -15.56 -20.52
N ASP A 131 72.70 -14.69 -21.47
CA ASP A 131 72.23 -13.30 -21.49
C ASP A 131 70.72 -13.21 -21.67
N THR A 132 70.15 -14.04 -22.54
CA THR A 132 68.70 -14.14 -22.75
C THR A 132 68.00 -14.60 -21.46
N ILE A 133 68.46 -15.69 -20.85
CA ILE A 133 67.91 -16.20 -19.58
C ILE A 133 68.02 -15.15 -18.48
N ARG A 134 69.14 -14.42 -18.41
CA ARG A 134 69.31 -13.33 -17.43
C ARG A 134 68.28 -12.22 -17.65
N GLY A 135 68.10 -11.77 -18.90
CA GLY A 135 67.11 -10.75 -19.24
C GLY A 135 65.67 -11.19 -18.96
N GLU A 136 65.32 -12.44 -19.28
CA GLU A 136 64.01 -13.01 -18.97
C GLU A 136 63.78 -13.10 -17.46
N MET A 137 64.80 -13.49 -16.69
CA MET A 137 64.72 -13.58 -15.23
C MET A 137 64.54 -12.19 -14.60
N GLU A 138 65.28 -11.19 -15.06
CA GLU A 138 65.14 -9.80 -14.60
C GLU A 138 63.75 -9.23 -14.93
N THR A 139 63.27 -9.42 -16.17
CA THR A 139 61.94 -8.94 -16.57
C THR A 139 60.84 -9.65 -15.79
N PHE A 140 60.95 -10.96 -15.58
CA PHE A 140 60.02 -11.73 -14.76
C PHE A 140 59.95 -11.22 -13.32
N TYR A 141 61.10 -11.02 -12.67
CA TYR A 141 61.12 -10.50 -11.30
C TYR A 141 60.61 -9.06 -11.22
N ASN A 142 60.96 -8.20 -12.17
CA ASN A 142 60.45 -6.84 -12.24
C ASN A 142 58.92 -6.81 -12.38
N LEU A 143 58.37 -7.64 -13.28
CA LEU A 143 56.93 -7.78 -13.45
C LEU A 143 56.28 -8.29 -12.15
N LYS A 144 56.86 -9.31 -11.52
CA LYS A 144 56.32 -9.87 -10.28
C LYS A 144 56.31 -8.86 -9.14
N VAL A 145 57.38 -8.07 -8.98
CA VAL A 145 57.44 -7.00 -7.98
C VAL A 145 56.41 -5.91 -8.29
N GLN A 146 56.23 -5.54 -9.55
CA GLN A 146 55.22 -4.57 -9.96
C GLN A 146 53.79 -5.07 -9.69
N GLU A 147 53.51 -6.35 -9.97
CA GLU A 147 52.24 -6.99 -9.64
C GLU A 147 51.97 -6.97 -8.14
N PHE A 148 52.97 -7.31 -7.30
CA PHE A 148 52.80 -7.25 -5.85
C PHE A 148 52.54 -5.83 -5.36
N ARG A 149 53.26 -4.84 -5.89
CA ARG A 149 53.06 -3.43 -5.52
C ARG A 149 51.68 -2.92 -5.92
N THR A 150 51.24 -3.19 -7.15
CA THR A 150 49.93 -2.76 -7.66
C THR A 150 48.78 -3.54 -7.03
N GLY A 151 48.97 -4.84 -6.76
CA GLY A 151 48.02 -5.67 -6.04
C GLY A 151 47.82 -5.19 -4.60
N ALA A 152 48.91 -4.89 -3.88
CA ALA A 152 48.83 -4.39 -2.51
C ALA A 152 48.13 -3.02 -2.43
N THR A 153 48.43 -2.09 -3.35
CA THR A 153 47.74 -0.79 -3.36
C THR A 153 46.26 -0.93 -3.69
N LYS A 154 45.92 -1.73 -4.70
CA LYS A 154 44.51 -2.02 -5.06
C LYS A 154 43.75 -2.65 -3.89
N GLN A 155 44.30 -3.68 -3.26
CA GLN A 155 43.68 -4.34 -2.11
C GLN A 155 43.48 -3.36 -0.94
N ASN A 156 44.46 -2.50 -0.66
CA ASN A 156 44.34 -1.51 0.40
C ASN A 156 43.25 -0.45 0.08
N MET A 157 43.15 -0.03 -1.18
CA MET A 157 42.06 0.86 -1.63
C MET A 157 40.69 0.20 -1.47
N GLU A 158 40.54 -1.06 -1.88
CA GLU A 158 39.30 -1.82 -1.72
C GLU A 158 38.90 -1.98 -0.25
N VAL A 159 39.85 -2.30 0.63
CA VAL A 159 39.62 -2.39 2.09
C VAL A 159 39.21 -1.03 2.66
N THR A 160 39.85 0.05 2.21
CA THR A 160 39.53 1.41 2.66
C THR A 160 38.12 1.80 2.22
N HIS A 161 37.77 1.55 0.96
CA HIS A 161 36.44 1.80 0.43
C HIS A 161 35.37 0.97 1.17
N ALA A 162 35.62 -0.32 1.41
CA ALA A 162 34.71 -1.18 2.17
C ALA A 162 34.51 -0.69 3.63
N ARG A 163 35.57 -0.18 4.27
CA ARG A 163 35.49 0.44 5.60
C ARG A 163 34.68 1.73 5.59
N GLU A 164 34.82 2.57 4.56
CA GLU A 164 34.03 3.79 4.41
C GLU A 164 32.55 3.50 4.18
N GLU A 165 32.22 2.55 3.31
CA GLU A 165 30.85 2.10 3.10
C GLU A 165 30.25 1.53 4.38
N THR A 166 31.01 0.71 5.12
CA THR A 166 30.59 0.21 6.43
C THR A 166 30.27 1.35 7.39
N LYS A 167 31.12 2.39 7.46
CA LYS A 167 30.88 3.58 8.31
C LYS A 167 29.62 4.34 7.86
N LYS A 168 29.40 4.51 6.56
CA LYS A 168 28.19 5.18 6.03
C LYS A 168 26.93 4.42 6.41
N VAL A 169 26.92 3.10 6.23
CA VAL A 169 25.78 2.25 6.59
C VAL A 169 25.52 2.29 8.10
N HIS A 170 26.56 2.24 8.94
CA HIS A 170 26.41 2.39 10.39
C HIS A 170 25.83 3.75 10.78
N LYS A 171 26.26 4.83 10.13
CA LYS A 171 25.69 6.17 10.36
C LYS A 171 24.22 6.21 9.97
N MET A 172 23.87 5.71 8.78
CA MET A 172 22.47 5.65 8.33
C MET A 172 21.60 4.82 9.26
N LEU A 173 22.12 3.70 9.77
CA LEU A 173 21.43 2.87 10.75
C LEU A 173 21.17 3.64 12.04
N ASN A 174 22.16 4.35 12.58
CA ASN A 174 21.99 5.17 13.78
C ASN A 174 20.98 6.31 13.56
N ASP A 175 21.08 7.03 12.43
CA ASP A 175 20.14 8.10 12.08
C ASP A 175 18.71 7.55 11.93
N CYS A 176 18.56 6.31 11.45
CA CYS A 176 17.26 5.64 11.38
C CYS A 176 16.74 5.26 12.78
N LYS A 177 17.60 4.70 13.64
CA LYS A 177 17.25 4.37 15.03
C LYS A 177 16.80 5.59 15.83
N ILE A 178 17.50 6.71 15.69
CA ILE A 178 17.13 7.98 16.36
C ILE A 178 15.76 8.44 15.85
N ARG A 179 15.55 8.50 14.53
CA ARG A 179 14.25 8.87 13.96
C ARG A 179 13.11 7.95 14.40
N MET A 180 13.38 6.65 14.54
CA MET A 180 12.40 5.68 15.01
C MET A 180 12.02 5.97 16.47
N ALA A 181 13.01 6.19 17.35
CA ALA A 181 12.77 6.55 18.75
C ALA A 181 12.00 7.89 18.88
N ASP A 182 12.32 8.89 18.06
CA ASP A 182 11.60 10.17 18.05
C ASP A 182 10.14 10.01 17.63
N LEU A 183 9.88 9.16 16.61
CA LEU A 183 8.53 8.87 16.14
C LEU A 183 7.73 8.06 17.17
N GLU A 184 8.36 7.09 17.83
CA GLU A 184 7.76 6.32 18.93
C GLU A 184 7.38 7.24 20.10
N ALA A 185 8.27 8.14 20.51
CA ALA A 185 8.00 9.13 21.55
C ALA A 185 6.86 10.08 21.16
N ARG A 186 6.83 10.55 19.90
CA ARG A 186 5.75 11.39 19.38
C ARG A 186 4.42 10.63 19.34
N ASN A 187 4.42 9.37 18.94
CA ASN A 187 3.21 8.56 18.90
C ASN A 187 2.65 8.33 20.30
N ALA A 188 3.50 7.97 21.26
CA ALA A 188 3.10 7.83 22.67
C ALA A 188 2.51 9.14 23.24
N LEU A 189 3.07 10.29 22.88
CA LEU A 189 2.52 11.59 23.28
C LEU A 189 1.13 11.85 22.66
N LEU A 190 0.96 11.55 21.38
CA LEU A 190 -0.32 11.72 20.68
C LEU A 190 -1.39 10.76 21.21
N GLU A 191 -1.02 9.52 21.49
CA GLU A 191 -1.91 8.52 22.11
C GLU A 191 -2.38 9.00 23.50
N LYS A 192 -1.46 9.56 24.30
CA LYS A 192 -1.83 10.17 25.59
C LYS A 192 -2.79 11.35 25.41
N GLN A 193 -2.50 12.28 24.50
CA GLN A 193 -3.38 13.42 24.22
C GLN A 193 -4.76 12.99 23.74
N TYR A 194 -4.82 11.94 22.92
CA TYR A 194 -6.08 11.36 22.45
C TYR A 194 -6.89 10.76 23.61
N GLN A 195 -6.23 10.00 24.50
CA GLN A 195 -6.88 9.45 25.70
C GLN A 195 -7.35 10.55 26.67
N ASP A 196 -6.57 11.62 26.84
CA ASP A 196 -6.95 12.76 27.67
C ASP A 196 -8.19 13.46 27.08
N ALA A 197 -8.23 13.69 25.76
CA ALA A 197 -9.37 14.27 25.07
C ALA A 197 -10.62 13.39 25.13
N LEU A 198 -10.49 12.07 24.99
CA LEU A 198 -11.62 11.14 25.16
C LEU A 198 -12.20 11.24 26.58
N ARG A 199 -11.36 11.24 27.61
CA ARG A 199 -11.81 11.37 29.00
C ARG A 199 -12.51 12.71 29.26
N GLU A 200 -12.00 13.80 28.69
CA GLU A 200 -12.65 15.11 28.80
C GLU A 200 -14.02 15.13 28.11
N MET A 201 -14.12 14.50 26.93
CA MET A 201 -15.40 14.38 26.21
C MET A 201 -16.42 13.53 26.98
N GLU A 202 -16.01 12.39 27.53
CA GLU A 202 -16.86 11.53 28.38
C GLU A 202 -17.35 12.27 29.63
N GLN A 203 -16.48 13.07 30.26
CA GLN A 203 -16.87 13.91 31.40
C GLN A 203 -17.92 14.94 31.02
N LYS A 204 -17.71 15.67 29.91
CA LYS A 204 -18.68 16.66 29.41
C LYS A 204 -20.01 16.01 29.04
N GLU A 205 -20.00 14.84 28.41
CA GLU A 205 -21.22 14.10 28.09
C GLU A 205 -21.99 13.70 29.36
N HIS A 206 -21.27 13.25 30.40
CA HIS A 206 -21.86 12.94 31.69
C HIS A 206 -22.47 14.18 32.37
N GLU A 207 -21.74 15.31 32.39
CA GLU A 207 -22.21 16.59 32.94
C GLU A 207 -23.47 17.09 32.22
N HIS A 208 -23.48 17.09 30.88
CA HIS A 208 -24.66 17.48 30.11
C HIS A 208 -25.84 16.53 30.32
N THR A 209 -25.59 15.23 30.46
CA THR A 209 -26.65 14.25 30.77
C THR A 209 -27.27 14.53 32.14
N LEU A 210 -26.45 14.86 33.14
CA LEU A 210 -26.93 15.24 34.47
C LEU A 210 -27.76 16.53 34.43
N GLU A 211 -27.27 17.56 33.72
CA GLU A 211 -27.98 18.82 33.53
C GLU A 211 -29.34 18.63 32.83
N ILE A 212 -29.38 17.81 31.77
CA ILE A 212 -30.62 17.46 31.07
C ILE A 212 -31.60 16.77 32.03
N ASN A 213 -31.13 15.87 32.89
CA ASN A 213 -31.98 15.19 33.85
C ASN A 213 -32.53 16.15 34.91
N GLN A 214 -31.70 17.05 35.44
CA GLN A 214 -32.13 18.10 36.37
C GLN A 214 -33.20 19.01 35.76
N LEU A 215 -32.97 19.50 34.54
CA LEU A 215 -33.94 20.33 33.82
C LEU A 215 -35.26 19.58 33.54
N LYS A 216 -35.21 18.28 33.24
CA LYS A 216 -36.42 17.45 33.09
C LYS A 216 -37.17 17.31 34.40
N GLU A 217 -36.48 17.12 35.52
CA GLU A 217 -37.10 17.06 36.84
C GLU A 217 -37.77 18.40 37.21
N GLU A 218 -37.09 19.52 36.98
CA GLU A 218 -37.65 20.86 37.19
C GLU A 218 -38.87 21.11 36.31
N MET A 219 -38.81 20.75 35.02
CA MET A 219 -39.95 20.85 34.10
C MET A 219 -41.14 20.03 34.61
N ASN A 220 -40.90 18.81 35.10
CA ASN A 220 -41.97 17.96 35.63
C ASN A 220 -42.58 18.53 36.92
N LYS A 221 -41.75 19.10 37.81
CA LYS A 221 -42.24 19.80 39.02
C LYS A 221 -43.13 20.98 38.66
N LEU A 222 -42.68 21.86 37.76
CA LEU A 222 -43.46 23.01 37.30
C LEU A 222 -44.77 22.60 36.61
N ARG A 223 -44.76 21.51 35.83
CA ARG A 223 -45.98 20.95 35.23
C ARG A 223 -46.97 20.48 36.30
N ALA A 224 -46.50 19.76 37.32
CA ALA A 224 -47.34 19.30 38.41
C ALA A 224 -47.90 20.47 39.25
N GLU A 225 -47.10 21.50 39.52
CA GLU A 225 -47.57 22.73 40.18
C GLU A 225 -48.63 23.46 39.35
N MET A 226 -48.43 23.55 38.03
CA MET A 226 -49.41 24.14 37.12
C MET A 226 -50.73 23.36 37.10
N GLU A 227 -50.67 22.02 37.06
CA GLU A 227 -51.86 21.16 37.15
C GLU A 227 -52.59 21.35 38.49
N ALA A 228 -51.85 21.44 39.60
CA ALA A 228 -52.44 21.71 40.91
C ALA A 228 -53.14 23.07 40.96
N MET A 229 -52.52 24.13 40.44
CA MET A 229 -53.12 25.47 40.34
C MET A 229 -54.39 25.48 39.47
N LEU A 230 -54.43 24.70 38.38
CA LEU A 230 -55.63 24.57 37.55
C LEU A 230 -56.77 23.90 38.31
N VAL A 231 -56.48 22.87 39.11
CA VAL A 231 -57.48 22.22 39.97
C VAL A 231 -57.99 23.19 41.04
N GLU A 232 -57.11 23.92 41.73
CA GLU A 232 -57.51 24.93 42.70
C GLU A 232 -58.38 26.02 42.08
N LEU A 233 -58.00 26.53 40.90
CA LEU A 233 -58.78 27.51 40.15
C LEU A 233 -60.17 26.98 39.79
N GLN A 234 -60.28 25.72 39.37
CA GLN A 234 -61.56 25.08 39.09
C GLN A 234 -62.42 25.00 40.35
N THR A 235 -61.86 24.55 41.48
CA THR A 235 -62.62 24.49 42.75
C THR A 235 -63.10 25.86 43.23
N LEU A 236 -62.29 26.90 43.04
CA LEU A 236 -62.66 28.28 43.37
C LEU A 236 -63.75 28.81 42.42
N MET A 237 -63.68 28.47 41.14
CA MET A 237 -64.71 28.80 40.16
C MET A 237 -66.03 28.12 40.50
N ASP A 238 -66.01 26.85 40.87
CA ASP A 238 -67.20 26.10 41.30
C ASP A 238 -67.81 26.73 42.57
N ALA A 239 -66.99 27.10 43.55
CA ALA A 239 -67.43 27.81 44.76
C ALA A 239 -68.03 29.19 44.43
N LYS A 240 -67.41 29.95 43.51
CA LYS A 240 -67.94 31.23 43.02
C LYS A 240 -69.30 31.05 42.37
N LEU A 241 -69.45 30.05 41.50
CA LEU A 241 -70.71 29.75 40.82
C LEU A 241 -71.81 29.34 41.83
N SER A 242 -71.46 28.53 42.84
CA SER A 242 -72.36 28.19 43.95
C SER A 242 -72.83 29.44 44.70
N LEU A 243 -71.92 30.35 45.05
CA LEU A 243 -72.27 31.61 45.72
C LEU A 243 -73.11 32.53 44.83
N GLU A 244 -72.83 32.61 43.52
CA GLU A 244 -73.65 33.36 42.57
C GLU A 244 -75.08 32.81 42.49
N LEU A 245 -75.23 31.48 42.52
CA LEU A 245 -76.53 30.82 42.60
C LEU A 245 -77.25 31.11 43.93
N GLU A 246 -76.55 31.08 45.06
CA GLU A 246 -77.10 31.43 46.38
C GLU A 246 -77.57 32.90 46.41
N ILE A 247 -76.76 33.83 45.91
CA ILE A 247 -77.13 35.26 45.81
C ILE A 247 -78.36 35.43 44.92
N ALA A 248 -78.41 34.75 43.77
CA ALA A 248 -79.58 34.78 42.90
C ALA A 248 -80.84 34.23 43.61
N ALA A 249 -80.70 33.16 44.38
CA ALA A 249 -81.77 32.60 45.20
C ALA A 249 -82.22 33.57 46.31
N TYR A 250 -81.29 34.20 47.04
CA TYR A 250 -81.59 35.20 48.05
C TYR A 250 -82.28 36.43 47.47
N ARG A 251 -81.83 36.94 46.32
CA ARG A 251 -82.49 38.04 45.59
C ARG A 251 -83.94 37.69 45.26
N LYS A 252 -84.20 36.48 44.74
CA LYS A 252 -85.54 36.00 44.43
C LYS A 252 -86.44 35.89 45.68
N LEU A 253 -85.88 35.49 46.82
CA LEU A 253 -86.62 35.43 48.09
C LEU A 253 -87.00 36.83 48.57
N LEU A 254 -86.09 37.80 48.49
CA LEU A 254 -86.34 39.20 48.84
C LEU A 254 -87.39 39.84 47.93
N GLU A 255 -87.33 39.61 46.61
CA GLU A 255 -88.38 40.05 45.67
C GLU A 255 -89.75 39.43 46.01
N SER A 256 -89.78 38.19 46.50
CA SER A 256 -91.01 37.54 46.96
C SER A 256 -91.55 38.11 48.29
N GLU A 257 -90.67 38.64 49.14
CA GLU A 257 -91.02 39.27 50.42
C GLU A 257 -91.50 40.72 50.23
N GLU A 258 -90.89 41.48 49.32
CA GLU A 258 -91.41 42.78 48.85
C GLU A 258 -92.77 42.61 48.16
N SER A 259 -92.95 41.51 47.42
CA SER A 259 -94.24 41.11 46.87
C SER A 259 -95.26 40.72 47.95
N ARG A 260 -94.87 40.37 49.20
CA ARG A 260 -95.79 40.08 50.31
C ARG A 260 -96.09 41.32 51.17
N VAL A 261 -95.12 42.21 51.34
CA VAL A 261 -95.28 43.48 52.08
C VAL A 261 -96.02 44.54 51.25
N GLY A 262 -95.88 44.54 49.92
CA GLY A 262 -96.70 45.33 49.01
C GLY A 262 -98.13 44.81 48.82
N LEU A 263 -98.41 43.54 49.14
CA LEU A 263 -99.71 42.87 48.89
C LEU A 263 -100.71 42.92 50.05
N ARG A 264 -100.48 43.73 51.09
CA ARG A 264 -101.53 44.00 52.11
C ARG A 264 -102.27 45.33 51.87
N SER A 265 -101.95 46.07 50.82
CA SER A 265 -102.56 47.39 50.56
C SER A 265 -103.61 47.44 49.44
N VAL A 266 -103.58 46.59 48.40
CA VAL A 266 -104.59 46.73 47.32
C VAL A 266 -104.97 45.38 46.72
N VAL A 267 -106.04 44.80 47.25
CA VAL A 267 -107.03 44.05 46.46
C VAL A 267 -108.02 45.08 45.93
N GLU A 268 -107.80 45.61 44.72
CA GLU A 268 -108.87 46.20 43.89
C GLU A 268 -108.39 46.40 42.44
N GLN A 269 -109.18 45.91 41.48
CA GLN A 269 -109.17 46.15 40.01
C GLN A 269 -108.13 45.39 39.16
N THR A 270 -108.42 44.19 38.63
CA THR A 270 -109.33 43.79 37.52
C THR A 270 -108.62 43.57 36.18
N LEU A 271 -108.59 42.28 35.80
CA LEU A 271 -108.71 41.67 34.46
C LEU A 271 -107.74 42.02 33.33
N GLY A 272 -107.05 40.98 32.82
CA GLY A 272 -106.46 40.99 31.48
C GLY A 272 -105.52 39.84 31.13
N VAL A 273 -105.76 38.60 31.58
CA VAL A 273 -104.95 37.43 31.20
C VAL A 273 -105.30 37.00 29.77
N ARG A 274 -104.30 36.98 28.88
CA ARG A 274 -104.25 36.04 27.75
C ARG A 274 -102.84 35.47 27.58
N SER A 275 -102.85 34.16 27.52
CA SER A 275 -101.78 33.19 27.30
C SER A 275 -101.03 33.36 25.98
N SER A 276 -99.73 33.08 26.00
CA SER A 276 -98.89 32.56 24.90
C SER A 276 -97.45 32.79 25.36
N GLY A 277 -96.52 31.86 25.39
CA GLY A 277 -96.38 30.61 24.68
C GLY A 277 -94.89 30.28 24.74
N SER A 278 -94.61 29.01 24.96
CA SER A 278 -93.29 28.40 24.97
C SER A 278 -92.43 28.78 23.75
N ALA A 279 -91.12 28.56 23.88
CA ALA A 279 -90.09 28.55 22.84
C ALA A 279 -89.42 29.87 22.48
N ARG A 280 -88.33 30.21 23.21
CA ARG A 280 -87.06 30.74 22.66
C ARG A 280 -85.88 30.37 23.59
N LEU A 281 -85.58 29.08 23.67
CA LEU A 281 -84.38 28.54 24.35
C LEU A 281 -83.80 27.38 23.52
N ALA A 282 -83.74 27.57 22.20
CA ALA A 282 -83.24 26.58 21.25
C ALA A 282 -82.60 27.27 20.02
N ASP A 283 -81.85 28.35 20.24
CA ASP A 283 -81.12 29.06 19.17
C ASP A 283 -79.71 29.50 19.58
N LEU A 284 -79.08 28.80 20.54
CA LEU A 284 -77.69 29.06 20.94
C LEU A 284 -76.82 27.79 20.97
N ILE A 285 -77.29 26.68 20.38
CA ILE A 285 -76.59 25.38 20.40
C ILE A 285 -76.10 24.94 19.01
N THR A 286 -76.29 25.74 17.96
CA THR A 286 -75.88 25.33 16.60
C THR A 286 -75.12 26.42 15.86
N THR A 287 -73.97 26.81 16.39
CA THR A 287 -72.83 27.26 15.58
C THR A 287 -71.63 26.39 15.92
N GLN A 288 -71.62 25.25 15.22
CA GLN A 288 -70.44 24.48 14.85
C GLN A 288 -69.22 25.41 14.66
N SER A 289 -68.16 25.24 15.45
CA SER A 289 -67.11 24.24 15.25
C SER A 289 -66.40 24.39 13.91
N GLU A 290 -65.67 25.49 13.75
CA GLU A 290 -64.55 25.63 12.81
C GLU A 290 -63.50 26.53 13.49
N TYR A 291 -62.67 25.93 14.34
CA TYR A 291 -61.34 26.44 14.66
C TYR A 291 -60.36 25.34 14.29
N GLU A 292 -60.00 25.31 13.01
CA GLU A 292 -58.82 24.59 12.55
C GLU A 292 -57.60 25.16 13.26
N GLY A 293 -56.86 24.28 13.92
CA GLY A 293 -55.54 24.55 14.44
C GLY A 293 -54.61 24.94 13.31
N GLY A 294 -54.27 26.23 13.26
CA GLY A 294 -53.15 26.71 12.47
C GLY A 294 -51.84 26.24 13.10
N GLU A 295 -51.34 25.08 12.65
CA GLU A 295 -49.91 24.79 12.69
C GLU A 295 -49.20 25.83 11.81
N SER A 296 -48.71 26.90 12.45
CA SER A 296 -47.72 27.76 11.83
C SER A 296 -46.41 26.97 11.73
N GLN A 297 -46.23 26.24 10.62
CA GLN A 297 -44.91 26.00 10.08
C GLN A 297 -44.30 27.35 9.72
N MET A 298 -43.62 27.93 10.70
CA MET A 298 -42.80 29.12 10.52
C MET A 298 -41.60 28.72 9.66
N SER A 299 -41.79 28.81 8.34
CA SER A 299 -40.72 28.77 7.34
C SER A 299 -39.82 29.98 7.58
N MET A 300 -38.80 29.78 8.41
CA MET A 300 -37.74 30.75 8.62
C MET A 300 -36.91 30.79 7.33
N LYS A 301 -37.24 31.75 6.47
CA LYS A 301 -36.48 32.15 5.29
C LYS A 301 -35.07 32.57 5.74
N MET A 302 -34.16 31.61 5.82
CA MET A 302 -32.73 31.85 5.97
C MET A 302 -32.27 32.66 4.74
N MET A 303 -31.65 33.81 5.00
CA MET A 303 -30.85 34.53 4.00
C MET A 303 -29.90 33.52 3.35
N ARG A 304 -30.06 33.32 2.04
CA ARG A 304 -29.10 32.60 1.20
C ARG A 304 -27.83 33.45 1.12
N GLY A 305 -27.01 33.37 2.17
CA GLY A 305 -25.60 33.64 2.04
C GLY A 305 -25.05 32.64 1.05
N GLU A 306 -24.39 33.11 -0.01
CA GLU A 306 -23.55 32.29 -0.86
C GLU A 306 -22.42 31.71 -0.01
N VAL A 307 -22.69 30.56 0.62
CA VAL A 307 -21.63 29.67 1.08
C VAL A 307 -21.02 29.08 -0.19
N SER A 308 -19.98 29.74 -0.69
CA SER A 308 -19.01 29.08 -1.54
C SER A 308 -18.50 27.90 -0.74
N ALA A 309 -19.03 26.71 -1.03
CA ALA A 309 -18.63 25.46 -0.41
C ALA A 309 -17.15 25.27 -0.77
N LYS A 310 -16.27 25.75 0.11
CA LYS A 310 -14.83 25.61 -0.04
C LYS A 310 -14.51 24.17 0.29
N THR A 311 -14.68 23.28 -0.69
CA THR A 311 -14.33 21.87 -0.58
C THR A 311 -12.85 21.79 -0.25
N THR A 312 -12.56 21.45 0.99
CA THR A 312 -11.19 21.41 1.51
C THR A 312 -10.69 19.98 1.33
N TYR A 313 -9.72 19.80 0.43
CA TYR A 313 -9.15 18.49 0.15
C TYR A 313 -7.86 18.32 0.96
N GLN A 314 -7.78 17.31 1.81
CA GLN A 314 -6.50 16.85 2.37
C GLN A 314 -5.85 15.90 1.35
N ARG A 315 -4.64 16.24 0.91
CA ARG A 315 -3.90 15.46 -0.09
C ARG A 315 -2.49 15.20 0.42
N THR A 316 -2.06 13.95 0.38
CA THR A 316 -0.69 13.53 0.71
C THR A 316 -0.17 12.66 -0.42
N ALA A 317 1.03 12.95 -0.92
CA ALA A 317 1.66 12.20 -2.00
C ALA A 317 3.07 11.78 -1.58
N ASN A 318 3.33 10.47 -1.61
CA ASN A 318 4.65 9.91 -1.40
C ASN A 318 5.31 9.70 -2.77
N GLY A 319 6.03 10.71 -3.24
CA GLY A 319 6.75 10.64 -4.51
C GLY A 319 6.89 11.99 -5.24
N PRO A 320 7.49 11.96 -6.44
CA PRO A 320 7.80 13.16 -7.23
C PRO A 320 6.59 13.81 -7.90
N VAL A 321 5.42 13.14 -7.92
CA VAL A 321 4.19 13.67 -8.53
C VAL A 321 3.08 13.67 -7.49
N ALA A 322 2.41 14.81 -7.34
CA ALA A 322 1.24 15.00 -6.50
C ALA A 322 0.01 15.33 -7.36
N ILE A 323 -1.18 15.08 -6.81
CA ILE A 323 -2.45 15.46 -7.45
C ILE A 323 -2.85 16.83 -6.88
N ALA A 324 -2.84 17.87 -7.71
CA ALA A 324 -3.20 19.24 -7.31
C ALA A 324 -4.72 19.45 -7.33
N GLU A 325 -5.39 19.02 -8.41
CA GLU A 325 -6.82 19.21 -8.59
C GLU A 325 -7.45 18.01 -9.29
N THR A 326 -8.71 17.72 -8.95
CA THR A 326 -9.49 16.64 -9.55
C THR A 326 -10.88 17.13 -9.82
N HIS A 327 -11.34 17.05 -11.07
CA HIS A 327 -12.72 17.39 -11.40
C HIS A 327 -13.68 16.38 -10.74
N PRO A 328 -14.78 16.78 -10.07
CA PRO A 328 -15.69 15.84 -9.39
C PRO A 328 -16.19 14.70 -10.29
N GLU A 329 -16.53 15.00 -11.54
CA GLU A 329 -17.00 14.00 -12.53
C GLU A 329 -15.89 13.27 -13.30
N GLY A 330 -14.61 13.56 -13.01
CA GLY A 330 -13.48 12.89 -13.68
C GLY A 330 -13.20 13.32 -15.13
N LYS A 331 -13.59 14.55 -15.52
CA LYS A 331 -13.24 15.11 -16.85
C LYS A 331 -11.75 15.40 -17.01
N PHE A 332 -11.09 15.87 -15.95
CA PHE A 332 -9.66 16.15 -15.94
C PHE A 332 -9.06 15.89 -14.56
N ILE A 333 -7.74 15.77 -14.54
CA ILE A 333 -6.89 15.69 -13.35
C ILE A 333 -5.76 16.70 -13.53
N VAL A 334 -5.35 17.40 -12.47
CA VAL A 334 -4.19 18.27 -12.51
C VAL A 334 -3.11 17.63 -11.65
N LEU A 335 -1.99 17.28 -12.26
CA LEU A 335 -0.80 16.76 -11.61
C LEU A 335 0.20 17.89 -11.38
N GLU A 336 0.92 17.82 -10.28
CA GLU A 336 1.96 18.77 -9.89
C GLU A 336 3.26 18.03 -9.60
N ASN A 337 4.39 18.61 -10.01
CA ASN A 337 5.70 18.11 -9.58
C ASN A 337 5.90 18.50 -8.10
N ASN A 338 5.87 17.50 -7.22
CA ASN A 338 5.83 17.69 -5.78
C ASN A 338 7.13 18.35 -5.27
N PRO A 339 7.08 19.63 -4.83
CA PRO A 339 8.28 20.33 -4.38
C PRO A 339 8.85 19.74 -3.08
N SER A 340 8.03 19.01 -2.31
CA SER A 340 8.43 18.37 -1.05
C SER A 340 9.21 17.06 -1.25
N SER A 341 9.28 16.54 -2.49
CA SER A 341 10.02 15.33 -2.84
C SER A 341 11.54 15.52 -2.79
N GLY A 342 12.04 16.76 -2.70
CA GLY A 342 13.48 17.08 -2.72
C GLY A 342 14.16 16.88 -4.09
N VAL A 343 13.43 16.36 -5.08
CA VAL A 343 13.92 16.08 -6.43
C VAL A 343 13.61 17.25 -7.36
N ARG A 344 14.63 18.07 -7.69
CA ARG A 344 14.52 19.20 -8.65
C ARG A 344 14.70 18.74 -10.10
N LYS A 345 14.07 17.63 -10.51
CA LYS A 345 14.16 17.12 -11.89
C LYS A 345 12.78 17.10 -12.53
N ASP A 346 12.76 17.27 -13.84
CA ASP A 346 11.55 17.12 -14.65
C ASP A 346 11.08 15.66 -14.61
N VAL A 347 9.77 15.46 -14.47
CA VAL A 347 9.18 14.12 -14.35
C VAL A 347 8.58 13.72 -15.69
N ASN A 348 9.12 12.68 -16.31
CA ASN A 348 8.58 12.09 -17.52
C ASN A 348 7.48 11.07 -17.17
N LEU A 349 6.28 11.27 -17.70
CA LEU A 349 5.11 10.41 -17.51
C LEU A 349 4.93 9.38 -18.64
N MET A 350 5.94 9.23 -19.52
CA MET A 350 5.91 8.23 -20.58
C MET A 350 5.64 6.84 -19.99
N ASN A 351 4.63 6.15 -20.54
CA ASN A 351 4.11 4.86 -20.09
C ASN A 351 3.40 4.84 -18.72
N TRP A 352 3.13 6.01 -18.13
CA TRP A 352 2.33 6.07 -16.92
C TRP A 352 0.84 6.01 -17.27
N SER A 353 0.04 5.46 -16.36
CA SER A 353 -1.42 5.55 -16.42
C SER A 353 -1.94 5.83 -15.03
N LEU A 354 -2.94 6.71 -14.93
CA LEU A 354 -3.55 7.06 -13.66
C LEU A 354 -4.97 6.49 -13.61
N GLN A 355 -5.23 5.66 -12.60
CA GLN A 355 -6.55 5.09 -12.38
C GLN A 355 -7.22 5.80 -11.21
N ARG A 356 -8.36 6.44 -11.47
CA ARG A 356 -9.23 7.03 -10.46
C ARG A 356 -10.43 6.13 -10.21
N VAL A 357 -10.72 5.86 -8.94
CA VAL A 357 -11.92 5.16 -8.50
C VAL A 357 -12.82 6.17 -7.80
N LEU A 358 -14.03 6.36 -8.31
CA LEU A 358 -15.07 7.15 -7.63
C LEU A 358 -15.88 6.25 -6.69
N ASP A 359 -16.53 6.82 -5.68
CA ASP A 359 -17.28 6.09 -4.63
C ASP A 359 -18.33 5.13 -5.21
N ASN A 360 -18.88 5.43 -6.38
CA ASN A 360 -19.80 4.57 -7.12
C ASN A 360 -19.11 3.43 -7.91
N LYS A 361 -17.87 3.06 -7.56
CA LYS A 361 -17.03 2.03 -8.21
C LYS A 361 -16.72 2.24 -9.70
N ARG A 362 -17.02 3.42 -10.25
CA ARG A 362 -16.67 3.78 -11.64
C ARG A 362 -15.17 4.04 -11.72
N LYS A 363 -14.48 3.27 -12.57
CA LYS A 363 -13.04 3.39 -12.82
C LYS A 363 -12.80 4.28 -14.05
N ILE A 364 -11.98 5.31 -13.88
CA ILE A 364 -11.55 6.20 -14.97
C ILE A 364 -10.03 6.06 -15.08
N VAL A 365 -9.54 5.75 -16.29
CA VAL A 365 -8.11 5.59 -16.58
C VAL A 365 -7.65 6.71 -17.49
N TYR A 366 -6.73 7.54 -17.00
CA TYR A 366 -6.05 8.57 -17.78
C TYR A 366 -4.73 8.01 -18.32
N LYS A 367 -4.51 8.16 -19.62
CA LYS A 367 -3.26 7.77 -20.30
C LYS A 367 -2.52 9.03 -20.73
N PHE A 368 -1.22 9.08 -20.48
CA PHE A 368 -0.39 10.22 -20.84
C PHE A 368 0.24 10.01 -22.22
N PRO A 369 0.31 11.05 -23.07
CA PRO A 369 1.03 10.97 -24.33
C PRO A 369 2.54 10.76 -24.09
N PRO A 370 3.28 10.18 -25.06
CA PRO A 370 4.68 9.79 -24.88
C PRO A 370 5.63 10.96 -24.59
N ASN A 371 5.22 12.20 -24.84
CA ASN A 371 5.99 13.41 -24.55
C ASN A 371 5.49 14.19 -23.30
N ALA A 372 4.65 13.58 -22.46
CA ALA A 372 4.14 14.22 -21.25
C ALA A 372 5.23 14.35 -20.19
N VAL A 373 5.73 15.58 -19.99
CA VAL A 373 6.74 15.91 -18.99
C VAL A 373 6.23 17.02 -18.08
N ILE A 374 6.24 16.79 -16.76
CA ILE A 374 5.95 17.81 -15.76
C ILE A 374 7.26 18.50 -15.38
N LYS A 375 7.41 19.77 -15.79
CA LYS A 375 8.56 20.60 -15.41
C LYS A 375 8.57 20.86 -13.91
N ASN A 376 9.76 21.05 -13.34
CA ASN A 376 9.91 21.38 -11.91
C ASN A 376 9.01 22.57 -11.48
N GLY A 377 8.22 22.37 -10.43
CA GLY A 377 7.28 23.35 -9.88
C GLY A 377 6.12 23.75 -10.79
N LYS A 378 5.85 22.99 -11.86
CA LYS A 378 4.71 23.22 -12.77
C LYS A 378 3.64 22.14 -12.62
N THR A 379 2.46 22.49 -13.09
CA THR A 379 1.29 21.60 -13.16
C THR A 379 1.02 21.15 -14.59
N LEU A 380 0.48 19.94 -14.75
CA LEU A 380 0.00 19.38 -16.02
C LEU A 380 -1.46 18.95 -15.84
N LYS A 381 -2.35 19.42 -16.72
CA LYS A 381 -3.81 19.15 -16.69
C LYS A 381 -4.20 18.09 -17.72
#